data_AF-A0A9W9TUV9-F1
#
_entry.id   AF-A0A9W9TUV9-F1
#
_cell.length_a   1.000
_cell.length_b   1.000
_cell.length_c   1.000
_cell.angle_alpha   90.00
_cell.angle_beta   90.00
_cell.angle_gamma   90.00
#
_symmetry.space_group_name_H-M   'P 1'
#
loop_
_entity.id
_entity.type
_entity.pdbx_description
1 polymer ?
#
loop_
_entity_poly.entity_id
_entity_poly.type
_entity_poly.pdbx_seq_one_letter_code
_entity_poly.pdbx_strand_id
1 'polypeptide(L)'
;MEKRLAIMKEIARKAAIHYACPSCMKGFATYHGVSNHCEEEKDENHMGLLSEGQSDFLNFYEKAMGQRINCGTVTINYNESGKPYYGECFRLEEILKHKRV
;
A
#
# COMPACT_ATOMS: atom_id res chain seq x y z
N MET A 1 -8.60 2.72 21.01
CA MET A 1 -8.24 2.71 19.57
C MET A 1 -8.27 1.28 19.01
N GLU A 2 -7.75 0.30 19.77
CA GLU A 2 -7.63 -1.11 19.35
C GLU A 2 -8.93 -1.80 18.92
N LYS A 3 -10.05 -1.58 19.63
CA LYS A 3 -11.36 -2.17 19.24
C LYS A 3 -11.84 -1.74 17.85
N ARG A 4 -11.60 -0.48 17.45
CA ARG A 4 -12.01 0.02 16.13
C ARG A 4 -11.19 -0.62 15.01
N LEU A 5 -9.88 -0.76 15.21
CA LEU A 5 -8.99 -1.44 14.28
C LEU A 5 -9.37 -2.91 14.12
N ALA A 6 -9.65 -3.60 15.23
CA ALA A 6 -10.09 -5.01 15.20
C ALA A 6 -11.40 -5.20 14.41
N ILE A 7 -12.38 -4.30 14.58
CA ILE A 7 -13.63 -4.33 13.82
C ILE A 7 -13.38 -4.09 12.33
N MET A 8 -12.55 -3.09 11.98
CA MET A 8 -12.20 -2.82 10.57
C MET A 8 -11.50 -4.01 9.92
N LYS A 9 -10.57 -4.65 10.63
CA LYS A 9 -9.90 -5.87 10.15
C LYS A 9 -10.90 -6.99 9.90
N GLU A 10 -11.86 -7.19 10.80
CA GLU A 10 -12.88 -8.23 10.63
C GLU A 10 -13.84 -7.92 9.47
N ILE A 11 -14.23 -6.66 9.28
CA ILE A 11 -15.03 -6.23 8.11
C ILE A 11 -14.26 -6.48 6.83
N ALA A 12 -13.00 -6.06 6.76
CA ALA A 12 -12.14 -6.25 5.60
C ALA A 12 -11.96 -7.73 5.28
N ARG A 13 -11.71 -8.57 6.29
CA ARG A 13 -11.61 -10.03 6.15
C ARG A 13 -12.89 -10.62 5.57
N LYS A 14 -14.07 -10.24 6.08
CA LYS A 14 -15.37 -10.72 5.55
C LYS A 14 -15.66 -10.23 4.14
N ALA A 15 -15.17 -9.04 3.79
CA ALA A 15 -15.28 -8.47 2.44
C ALA A 15 -14.18 -8.95 1.48
N ALA A 16 -13.30 -9.86 1.91
CA ALA A 16 -12.13 -10.32 1.16
C ALA A 16 -11.23 -9.16 0.67
N ILE A 17 -11.11 -8.10 1.47
CA ILE A 17 -10.23 -6.96 1.22
C ILE A 17 -8.90 -7.23 1.93
N HIS A 18 -7.86 -7.49 1.15
CA HIS A 18 -6.52 -7.78 1.64
C HIS A 18 -5.51 -6.67 1.30
N TYR A 19 -5.81 -5.91 0.25
CA TYR A 19 -4.96 -4.83 -0.25
C TYR A 19 -5.76 -3.53 -0.33
N ALA A 20 -5.07 -2.40 -0.28
CA ALA A 20 -5.67 -1.10 -0.51
C ALA A 20 -4.70 -0.18 -1.24
N CYS A 21 -5.24 0.77 -2.01
CA CYS A 21 -4.45 1.88 -2.52
C CYS A 21 -4.18 2.86 -1.36
N PRO A 22 -2.92 3.14 -1.00
CA PRO A 22 -2.62 4.06 0.10
C PRO A 22 -3.03 5.51 -0.22
N SER A 23 -3.14 5.88 -1.49
CA SER A 23 -3.54 7.22 -1.92
C SER A 23 -5.03 7.49 -1.67
N CYS A 24 -5.92 6.62 -2.21
CA CYS A 24 -7.37 6.82 -2.17
C CYS A 24 -8.12 5.90 -1.19
N MET A 25 -7.43 4.97 -0.53
CA MET A 25 -7.98 3.97 0.40
C MET A 25 -9.00 2.99 -0.21
N LYS A 26 -9.07 2.88 -1.54
CA LYS A 26 -9.88 1.87 -2.21
C LYS A 26 -9.34 0.47 -1.92
N GLY A 27 -10.22 -0.46 -1.56
CA GLY A 27 -9.87 -1.83 -1.14
C GLY A 27 -9.96 -2.84 -2.28
N PHE A 28 -9.08 -3.84 -2.25
CA PHE A 28 -8.94 -4.88 -3.27
C PHE A 28 -8.66 -6.25 -2.64
N ALA A 29 -9.07 -7.31 -3.34
CA ALA A 29 -8.79 -8.68 -2.94
C ALA A 29 -7.34 -9.11 -3.22
N THR A 30 -6.70 -8.54 -4.25
CA THR A 30 -5.37 -8.94 -4.71
C THR A 30 -4.46 -7.75 -4.96
N TYR A 31 -3.14 -7.99 -4.91
CA TYR A 31 -2.13 -7.02 -5.31
C TYR A 31 -2.29 -6.58 -6.78
N HIS A 32 -2.59 -7.54 -7.67
CA HIS A 32 -2.83 -7.22 -9.08
C HIS A 32 -4.00 -6.24 -9.25
N GLY A 33 -5.08 -6.38 -8.46
CA GLY A 33 -6.20 -5.47 -8.50
C GLY A 33 -5.84 -4.03 -8.11
N VAL A 34 -5.01 -3.84 -7.08
CA VAL A 34 -4.55 -2.48 -6.71
C VAL A 34 -3.55 -1.92 -7.73
N SER A 35 -2.68 -2.76 -8.29
CA SER A 35 -1.74 -2.36 -9.35
C SER A 35 -2.49 -1.83 -10.58
N ASN A 36 -3.46 -2.61 -11.09
CA ASN A 36 -4.27 -2.20 -12.24
C ASN A 36 -5.04 -0.91 -11.96
N HIS A 37 -5.60 -0.77 -10.75
CA HIS A 37 -6.25 0.47 -10.36
C HIS A 37 -5.30 1.67 -10.42
N CYS A 38 -4.07 1.53 -9.93
CA CYS A 38 -3.08 2.60 -10.00
C CYS A 38 -2.72 2.97 -11.45
N GLU A 39 -2.69 2.00 -12.37
CA GLU A 39 -2.48 2.23 -13.81
C GLU A 39 -3.67 2.95 -14.47
N GLU A 40 -4.89 2.68 -14.03
CA GLU A 40 -6.13 3.22 -14.60
C GLU A 40 -6.42 4.67 -14.19
N GLU A 41 -6.08 5.08 -12.95
CA GLU A 41 -6.37 6.44 -12.45
C GLU A 41 -5.55 7.53 -13.18
N LYS A 42 -4.39 7.16 -13.74
CA LYS A 42 -3.51 8.02 -14.57
C LYS A 42 -3.04 9.34 -13.93
N ASP A 43 -3.26 9.57 -12.64
CA ASP A 43 -2.65 10.69 -11.93
C ASP A 43 -1.29 10.33 -11.33
N GLU A 44 -0.49 11.37 -11.09
CA GLU A 44 0.88 11.25 -10.62
C GLU A 44 0.99 10.49 -9.28
N ASN A 45 0.01 10.64 -8.39
CA ASN A 45 0.09 10.00 -7.07
C ASN A 45 -0.13 8.48 -7.17
N HIS A 46 -1.03 8.03 -8.06
CA HIS A 46 -1.25 6.61 -8.30
C HIS A 46 -0.15 5.98 -9.13
N MET A 47 0.30 6.66 -10.20
CA MET A 47 1.39 6.18 -11.04
C MET A 47 2.72 6.08 -10.28
N GLY A 48 2.98 7.03 -9.37
CA GLY A 48 4.19 7.02 -8.54
C GLY A 48 4.28 5.81 -7.61
N LEU A 49 3.14 5.22 -7.22
CA LEU A 49 3.09 3.99 -6.42
C LEU A 49 3.47 2.73 -7.22
N LEU A 50 3.59 2.84 -8.54
CA LEU A 50 4.06 1.77 -9.43
C LEU A 50 5.53 1.95 -9.84
N SER A 51 6.23 2.93 -9.27
CA SER A 51 7.63 3.18 -9.62
C SER A 51 8.51 1.99 -9.29
N GLU A 52 9.37 1.62 -10.24
CA GLU A 52 10.38 0.58 -10.03
C GLU A 52 11.55 1.09 -9.17
N GLY A 53 11.79 2.40 -9.18
CA GLY A 53 12.82 3.05 -8.40
C GLY A 53 12.41 3.16 -6.93
N GLN A 54 13.22 2.61 -6.03
CA GLN A 54 12.95 2.62 -4.58
C GLN A 54 12.74 4.03 -4.02
N SER A 55 13.60 4.99 -4.39
CA SER A 55 13.46 6.36 -3.92
C SER A 55 12.16 7.00 -4.36
N ASP A 56 11.78 6.80 -5.62
CA ASP A 56 10.55 7.38 -6.17
C ASP A 56 9.32 6.74 -5.54
N PHE A 57 9.27 5.41 -5.49
CA PHE A 57 8.19 4.67 -4.82
C PHE A 57 7.98 5.17 -3.39
N LEU A 58 9.06 5.28 -2.61
CA LEU A 58 8.99 5.72 -1.22
C LEU A 58 8.47 7.16 -1.10
N ASN A 59 8.91 8.08 -1.96
CA ASN A 59 8.41 9.46 -1.93
C ASN A 59 6.89 9.53 -2.11
N PHE A 60 6.34 8.78 -3.07
CA PHE A 60 4.89 8.73 -3.30
C PHE A 60 4.15 7.98 -2.19
N TYR A 61 4.72 6.87 -1.71
CA TYR A 61 4.14 6.08 -0.63
C TYR A 61 4.07 6.85 0.68
N GLU A 62 5.14 7.54 1.08
CA GLU A 62 5.17 8.39 2.29
C GLU A 62 4.15 9.53 2.21
N LYS A 63 4.03 10.16 1.04
CA LYS A 63 3.02 11.20 0.79
C LYS A 63 1.61 10.64 0.95
N ALA A 64 1.33 9.49 0.35
CA ALA A 64 0.04 8.81 0.47
C ALA A 64 -0.26 8.40 1.94
N MET A 65 0.77 8.02 2.69
CA MET A 65 0.65 7.57 4.07
C MET A 65 0.58 8.72 5.10
N GLY A 66 0.84 9.96 4.66
CA GLY A 66 0.80 11.15 5.52
C GLY A 66 1.95 11.21 6.54
N GLN A 67 2.99 10.40 6.36
CA GLN A 67 4.16 10.39 7.22
C GLN A 67 5.36 9.76 6.50
N ARG A 68 6.56 10.06 7.01
CA ARG A 68 7.75 9.32 6.60
C ARG A 68 7.70 7.89 7.11
N ILE A 69 8.03 6.94 6.26
CA ILE A 69 8.08 5.52 6.56
C ILE A 69 9.52 5.09 6.37
N ASN A 70 10.16 4.75 7.49
CA ASN A 70 11.56 4.36 7.48
C ASN A 70 11.69 3.04 6.70
N CYS A 71 12.69 2.91 5.81
CA CYS A 71 12.86 1.71 4.98
C CYS A 71 12.92 0.39 5.80
N GLY A 72 13.35 0.45 7.07
CA GLY A 72 13.35 -0.70 7.98
C GLY A 72 11.98 -1.07 8.57
N THR A 73 10.92 -0.31 8.30
CA THR A 73 9.56 -0.54 8.84
C THR A 73 8.61 -1.18 7.82
N VAL A 74 8.92 -1.10 6.53
CA VAL A 74 8.19 -1.77 5.45
C VAL A 74 9.05 -2.88 4.89
N THR A 75 8.48 -4.08 4.80
CA THR A 75 9.15 -5.22 4.16
C THR A 75 9.15 -5.02 2.65
N ILE A 76 10.28 -4.56 2.09
CA ILE A 76 10.51 -4.55 0.65
C ILE A 76 11.15 -5.88 0.28
N ASN A 77 10.41 -6.71 -0.47
CA ASN A 77 10.96 -7.94 -1.02
C ASN A 77 11.75 -7.62 -2.28
N TYR A 78 12.73 -8.43 -2.62
CA TYR A 78 13.47 -8.31 -3.88
C TYR A 78 13.32 -9.61 -4.65
N ASN A 79 13.11 -9.52 -5.96
CA ASN A 79 13.10 -10.70 -6.82
C ASN A 79 14.53 -11.21 -7.08
N GLU A 80 14.67 -12.32 -7.80
CA GLU A 80 15.96 -12.95 -8.12
C GLU A 80 16.92 -12.03 -8.90
N SER A 81 16.39 -11.01 -9.57
CA SER A 81 17.17 -10.00 -10.30
C SER A 81 17.53 -8.78 -9.44
N GLY A 82 17.21 -8.79 -8.14
CA GLY A 82 17.46 -7.67 -7.23
C GLY A 82 16.50 -6.49 -7.41
N LYS A 83 15.39 -6.68 -8.14
CA LYS A 83 14.37 -5.63 -8.31
C LYS A 83 13.38 -5.66 -7.15
N PRO A 84 13.06 -4.51 -6.54
CA PRO A 84 12.14 -4.44 -5.43
C PRO A 84 10.70 -4.81 -5.84
N TYR A 85 9.99 -5.49 -4.95
CA TYR A 85 8.60 -5.87 -5.03
C TYR A 85 7.85 -5.29 -3.83
N TYR A 86 6.96 -4.33 -4.11
CA TYR A 86 6.30 -3.53 -3.09
C TYR A 86 4.92 -4.06 -2.67
N GLY A 87 4.53 -5.27 -3.09
CA GLY A 87 3.18 -5.78 -2.82
C GLY A 87 2.79 -5.81 -1.35
N GLU A 88 3.76 -5.97 -0.45
CA GLU A 88 3.56 -5.91 1.00
C GLU A 88 3.16 -4.51 1.49
N CYS A 89 3.67 -3.45 0.86
CA CYS A 89 3.31 -2.05 1.17
C CYS A 89 1.83 -1.76 0.88
N PHE A 90 1.19 -2.52 -0.01
CA PHE A 90 -0.22 -2.36 -0.33
C PHE A 90 -1.14 -3.20 0.54
N ARG A 91 -0.62 -4.03 1.46
CA ARG A 91 -1.48 -4.79 2.37
C ARG A 91 -2.28 -3.82 3.23
N LEU A 92 -3.57 -4.04 3.30
CA LEU A 92 -4.47 -3.20 4.09
C LEU A 92 -4.00 -3.13 5.55
N GLU A 93 -3.51 -4.23 6.12
CA GLU A 93 -3.02 -4.23 7.49
C GLU A 93 -1.80 -3.31 7.70
N GLU A 94 -0.85 -3.32 6.76
CA GLU A 94 0.33 -2.45 6.82
C GLU A 94 -0.05 -0.99 6.67
N ILE A 95 -1.00 -0.69 5.78
CA ILE A 95 -1.54 0.65 5.60
C ILE A 95 -2.25 1.11 6.88
N LEU A 96 -3.16 0.31 7.44
CA LEU A 96 -3.91 0.68 8.65
C LEU A 96 -3.03 0.83 9.89
N LYS A 97 -1.90 0.11 9.96
CA LYS A 97 -0.94 0.22 11.05
C LYS A 97 -0.18 1.54 11.04
N HIS A 98 0.11 2.07 9.85
CA HIS A 98 1.02 3.19 9.70
C HIS A 98 0.34 4.49 9.24
N LYS A 99 -0.69 4.45 8.40
CA LYS A 99 -1.27 5.66 7.78
C LYS A 99 -1.73 6.66 8.85
N ARG A 100 -1.24 7.89 8.77
CA ARG A 100 -1.71 9.00 9.60
C ARG A 100 -2.89 9.68 8.91
N VAL A 101 -3.96 9.89 9.68
CA VAL A 101 -5.18 10.61 9.26
C VAL A 101 -5.17 11.98 9.90
#